data_AF-A0AAV0J3D9-F1
#
_entry.id   AF-A0AAV0J3D9-F1
#
_cell.length_a   1.000
_cell.length_b   1.000
_cell.length_c   1.000
_cell.angle_alpha   90.00
_cell.angle_beta   90.00
_cell.angle_gamma   90.00
#
_symmetry.space_group_name_H-M   'P 1'
#
loop_
_entity.id
_entity.type
_entity.pdbx_description
1 polymer ?
#
loop_
_entity_poly.entity_id
_entity_poly.type
_entity_poly.pdbx_seq_one_letter_code
_entity_poly.pdbx_strand_id
1 'polypeptide(L)' 'MAGSKGGGGDFVMMISNVQTWVSAALTDESTCDDGFDGKEMAGVMKAVVRGKVETVAHLTSNALALINAYAALRH' A
#
# COMPACT_ATOMS: atom_id res chain seq x y z
N MET A 1 -10.47 31.83 8.47
CA MET A 1 -11.44 30.98 9.18
C MET A 1 -10.66 30.14 10.17
N ALA A 2 -10.58 30.56 11.43
CA ALA A 2 -9.90 29.79 12.47
C ALA A 2 -10.79 28.62 12.89
N GLY A 3 -10.24 27.41 12.88
CA GLY A 3 -10.88 26.19 13.36
C GLY A 3 -9.89 25.37 14.16
N SER A 4 -9.65 25.76 15.41
CA SER A 4 -8.98 24.91 16.40
C SER A 4 -9.97 23.87 16.89
N LYS A 5 -9.77 22.58 16.57
CA LYS A 5 -10.49 21.47 17.21
C LYS A 5 -9.78 20.09 17.08
N GLY A 6 -8.92 19.81 18.06
CA GLY A 6 -8.73 18.46 18.63
C GLY A 6 -7.85 17.48 17.85
N GLY A 7 -6.73 17.06 18.44
CA GLY A 7 -5.78 16.08 17.87
C GLY A 7 -6.33 14.69 17.52
N GLY A 8 -7.63 14.42 17.72
CA GLY A 8 -8.31 13.25 17.19
C GLY A 8 -8.85 13.41 15.76
N GLY A 9 -9.31 14.60 15.36
CA GLY A 9 -9.85 14.85 14.01
C GLY A 9 -8.75 14.84 12.94
N ASP A 10 -7.64 15.50 13.22
CA ASP A 10 -6.45 15.51 12.35
C ASP A 10 -5.84 14.12 12.23
N PHE A 11 -5.88 13.33 13.32
CA PHE A 11 -5.40 11.95 13.33
C PHE A 11 -6.23 11.04 12.41
N VAL A 12 -7.57 11.11 12.48
CA VAL A 12 -8.46 10.31 11.62
C VAL A 12 -8.26 10.67 10.14
N MET A 13 -8.10 11.95 9.81
CA MET A 13 -7.82 12.37 8.44
C MET A 13 -6.44 11.84 7.97
N MET A 14 -5.42 11.96 8.81
CA MET A 14 -4.07 11.50 8.48
C MET A 14 -4.02 9.99 8.27
N ILE A 15 -4.64 9.19 9.15
CA ILE A 15 -4.64 7.73 9.03
C ILE A 15 -5.43 7.26 7.80
N SER A 16 -6.56 7.92 7.49
CA SER A 16 -7.35 7.63 6.29
C SER A 16 -6.57 7.91 5.00
N ASN A 17 -5.80 8.99 4.97
CA ASN A 17 -4.90 9.25 3.85
C ASN A 17 -3.88 8.13 3.74
N VAL A 18 -3.15 7.80 4.81
CA VAL A 18 -2.12 6.75 4.81
C VAL A 18 -2.68 5.41 4.34
N GLN A 19 -3.87 5.01 4.80
CA GLN A 19 -4.55 3.79 4.33
C GLN A 19 -4.80 3.81 2.81
N THR A 20 -5.24 4.96 2.28
CA THR A 20 -5.48 5.14 0.84
C THR A 20 -4.20 4.99 0.03
N TRP A 21 -3.11 5.68 0.43
CA TRP A 21 -1.82 5.60 -0.26
C TRP A 21 -1.22 4.19 -0.22
N VAL A 22 -1.29 3.50 0.92
CA VAL A 22 -0.75 2.14 1.05
C VAL A 22 -1.58 1.11 0.28
N SER A 23 -2.91 1.28 0.22
CA SER A 23 -3.78 0.43 -0.60
C SER A 23 -3.54 0.64 -2.09
N ALA A 24 -3.26 1.88 -2.50
CA ALA A 24 -2.88 2.19 -3.87
C ALA A 24 -1.53 1.55 -4.23
N ALA A 25 -0.52 1.65 -3.36
CA ALA A 25 0.78 0.99 -3.56
C ALA A 25 0.63 -0.53 -3.76
N LEU A 26 -0.23 -1.18 -2.98
CA LEU A 26 -0.51 -2.62 -3.12
C LEU A 26 -1.12 -2.97 -4.49
N THR A 27 -1.96 -2.07 -5.01
CA THR A 27 -2.58 -2.21 -6.33
C THR A 27 -1.57 -1.95 -7.47
N ASP A 28 -0.67 -0.99 -7.29
CA ASP A 28 0.40 -0.70 -8.24
C ASP A 28 1.36 -1.88 -8.36
N GLU A 29 1.65 -2.57 -7.26
CA GLU A 29 2.45 -3.79 -7.26
C GLU A 29 1.77 -4.92 -8.03
N SER A 30 0.47 -5.18 -7.83
CA SER A 30 -0.25 -6.19 -8.62
C SER A 30 -0.28 -5.83 -10.11
N THR A 31 -0.52 -4.55 -10.43
CA THR A 31 -0.54 -4.07 -11.82
C THR A 31 0.85 -4.13 -12.47
N CYS A 32 1.91 -3.97 -11.67
CA CYS A 32 3.28 -4.13 -12.12
C CYS A 32 3.53 -5.55 -12.60
N ASP A 33 3.12 -6.58 -11.83
CA ASP A 33 3.27 -7.99 -12.24
C ASP A 33 2.51 -8.30 -13.54
N ASP A 34 1.27 -7.83 -13.65
CA ASP A 34 0.43 -7.95 -14.85
C ASP A 34 1.10 -7.34 -16.09
N GLY A 35 1.87 -6.25 -15.93
CA GLY A 35 2.62 -5.62 -17.01
C GLY A 35 3.69 -6.50 -17.66
N PHE A 36 4.14 -7.56 -16.96
CA PHE A 36 5.13 -8.52 -17.48
C PHE A 36 4.50 -9.82 -17.99
N ASP A 37 3.17 -9.92 -18.09
CA ASP A 37 2.49 -11.11 -18.61
C ASP A 37 2.61 -11.32 -20.13
N GLY A 38 3.18 -10.36 -20.85
CA GLY A 38 3.42 -10.46 -22.29
C GLY A 38 4.43 -11.55 -22.69
N LYS A 39 4.18 -12.22 -23.83
CA LYS A 39 5.07 -13.27 -24.38
C LYS A 39 6.51 -12.79 -24.61
N GLU A 40 6.71 -11.51 -24.92
CA GLU A 40 8.04 -10.93 -25.15
C GLU A 40 8.86 -10.77 -23.86
N MET A 41 8.19 -10.69 -22.71
CA MET A 41 8.81 -10.55 -21.39
C MET A 41 8.97 -11.91 -20.69
N ALA A 42 8.54 -13.00 -21.32
CA ALA A 42 8.57 -14.34 -20.75
C ALA A 42 10.00 -14.82 -20.47
N GLY A 43 10.18 -15.50 -19.33
CA GLY A 43 11.45 -16.13 -18.95
C GLY A 43 12.06 -15.54 -17.68
N VAL A 44 13.38 -15.44 -17.64
CA VAL A 44 14.15 -15.08 -16.44
C VAL A 44 13.83 -13.67 -15.95
N MET A 45 13.64 -12.71 -16.88
CA MET A 45 13.31 -11.32 -16.54
C MET A 45 12.01 -11.23 -15.72
N LYS A 46 10.94 -11.86 -16.22
CA LYS A 46 9.64 -11.92 -15.52
C LYS A 46 9.77 -12.57 -14.14
N ALA A 47 10.49 -13.69 -14.03
CA ALA A 47 10.67 -14.36 -12.75
C ALA A 47 11.41 -13.49 -11.72
N VAL A 48 12.44 -12.77 -12.14
CA VAL A 48 13.20 -11.85 -11.28
C VAL A 48 12.33 -10.66 -10.85
N VAL A 49 11.59 -10.05 -11.78
CA VAL A 49 10.71 -8.92 -11.48
C VAL A 49 9.60 -9.34 -10.53
N ARG A 50 8.90 -10.43 -10.85
CA ARG A 50 7.82 -10.97 -10.02
C ARG A 50 8.26 -11.24 -8.59
N GLY A 51 9.40 -11.89 -8.38
CA GLY A 51 9.91 -12.13 -7.02
C GLY A 51 10.17 -10.84 -6.22
N LYS A 52 10.62 -9.78 -6.89
CA LYS A 52 10.78 -8.46 -6.27
C LYS A 52 9.43 -7.82 -5.96
N VAL A 53 8.51 -7.82 -6.92
CA VAL A 53 7.16 -7.26 -6.78
C VAL A 53 6.38 -7.95 -5.66
N GLU A 54 6.40 -9.29 -5.62
CA GLU A 54 5.80 -10.09 -4.54
C GLU A 54 6.39 -9.71 -3.17
N THR A 55 7.70 -9.49 -3.08
CA THR A 55 8.36 -9.07 -1.83
C THR A 55 7.83 -7.71 -1.37
N VAL A 56 7.74 -6.72 -2.27
CA VAL A 56 7.21 -5.40 -1.92
C VAL A 56 5.73 -5.51 -1.53
N ALA A 57 4.93 -6.29 -2.26
CA ALA A 57 3.52 -6.56 -1.93
C ALA A 57 3.29 -7.14 -0.54
N HIS A 58 4.15 -8.08 -0.12
CA HIS A 58 4.09 -8.58 1.25
C HIS A 58 4.42 -7.49 2.28
N LEU A 59 5.41 -6.63 2.03
CA LEU A 59 5.76 -5.54 2.94
C LEU A 59 4.65 -4.49 3.01
N THR A 60 4.07 -4.11 1.86
CA THR A 60 2.97 -3.15 1.76
C THR A 60 1.71 -3.68 2.45
N SER A 61 1.38 -4.95 2.26
CA SER A 61 0.27 -5.62 2.95
C SER A 61 0.48 -5.66 4.48
N ASN A 62 1.69 -6.00 4.93
CA ASN A 62 2.03 -5.96 6.36
C ASN A 62 1.88 -4.55 6.94
N ALA A 63 2.36 -3.53 6.23
CA ALA A 63 2.22 -2.14 6.64
C ALA A 63 0.74 -1.74 6.76
N LEU A 64 -0.09 -2.10 5.78
CA LEU A 64 -1.53 -1.83 5.80
C LEU A 64 -2.21 -2.48 7.01
N ALA A 65 -1.86 -3.72 7.33
CA ALA A 65 -2.37 -4.42 8.52
C ALA A 65 -2.01 -3.68 9.82
N LEU A 66 -0.75 -3.22 9.95
CA LEU A 66 -0.29 -2.45 11.11
C LEU A 66 -1.00 -1.10 11.22
N ILE A 67 -1.18 -0.40 10.10
CA ILE A 67 -1.90 0.88 10.03
C ILE A 67 -3.35 0.69 10.49
N ASN A 68 -4.03 -0.35 10.00
CA ASN A 68 -5.40 -0.67 10.38
C ASN A 68 -5.53 -1.01 11.87
N ALA A 69 -4.59 -1.81 12.41
CA ALA A 69 -4.55 -2.13 13.83
C ALA A 69 -4.30 -0.86 14.68
N TYR A 70 -3.37 0.00 14.25
CA TYR A 70 -3.08 1.25 14.95
C TYR A 70 -4.27 2.22 14.93
N ALA A 71 -4.98 2.32 13.80
CA ALA A 71 -6.22 3.09 13.72
C ALA A 71 -7.26 2.59 14.73
N ALA A 72 -7.47 1.26 14.79
CA ALA A 72 -8.39 0.62 15.73
C ALA A 72 -8.05 0.87 17.21
N LEU A 73 -6.75 0.91 17.55
CA LEU A 73 -6.26 1.15 18.91
C LEU A 73 -6.41 2.61 19.39
N ARG A 74 -6.62 3.56 18.47
CA ARG A 74 -6.62 5.00 18.76
C ARG A 74 -8.03 5.63 18.69
N HIS A 75 -9.07 4.79 18.65
CA HIS A 75 -10.47 5.19 18.82
C HIS A 75 -10.82 5.49 20.28
#